data_AF-A0A9P3L9B5-F1
#
_entry.id   AF-A0A9P3L9B5-F1
#
_cell.length_a   1.000
_cell.length_b   1.000
_cell.length_c   1.000
_cell.angle_alpha   90.00
_cell.angle_beta   90.00
_cell.angle_gamma   90.00
#
_symmetry.space_group_name_H-M   'P 1'
#
loop_
_entity.id
_entity.type
_entity.pdbx_description
1 polymer ?
#
loop_
_entity_poly.entity_id
_entity_poly.type
_entity_poly.pdbx_seq_one_letter_code
_entity_poly.pdbx_strand_id
1 'polypeptide(L)'
;MDVVSLANKYLAHNSKRFRVFDGLSRVNRQFRTVAIVFLRRNIVLENVEELLPIQNFLYWDWEADDVIEEYPDEFDRKKRACLVRTIQIGRVKYPWYNHKSYLNHRSYTTVWGDPQPYQELRSFESYHAACELPVLESFAHCPHFHNLVTAWDDTYPFPDACHGLRKLETLRLYLTDPGVYPVWSRVHETRGVASFKTITTLALHSAIDFSYVIEQCLDNLSFPELRVLRLERITNEVAKVYDFIQRHPTILEATVHFIVHRETELRMEALLRLIEGTGTWVAREPSEEEGLDEATEFNIVDLNSPIPPDFPLVCGSFARFSFARRPLGPASVEYKSYKGSPTPRYECTALAAYFAEEGDEEKEFNSVLDVVDYLEPCFLTMKELRIASRAPGLTPHDDFVEFMDCLSCSLTKWKVLQRFSLHTPLSWPQWEWTGPYTEWHPGRTVPFLDIVSPPAFTTPGKPRTLAQLCTAYSDAEVKRITDAIRFALCLDDDVPLDEDDPELLMQAWEAHNNTLVARLVRQLASVNPQLEEFDWYVLDDPSGDTVLWHWKIYRQDDGAVSRVLGHLAWTGCGRGDPPPFPVYVGQESDCALRDAGGVYS
;
A
#
# COMPACT_ATOMS: atom_id res chain seq x y z
N MET A 1 -31.76 14.21 -14.25
CA MET A 1 -31.26 12.99 -14.92
C MET A 1 -32.33 11.93 -14.71
N ASP A 2 -32.78 11.23 -15.76
CA ASP A 2 -33.78 10.17 -15.62
C ASP A 2 -33.26 9.06 -14.67
N VAL A 3 -34.12 8.52 -13.82
CA VAL A 3 -33.79 7.41 -12.91
C VAL A 3 -33.28 6.19 -13.68
N VAL A 4 -33.81 5.92 -14.88
CA VAL A 4 -33.32 4.88 -15.78
C VAL A 4 -31.91 5.21 -16.29
N SER A 5 -31.61 6.49 -16.57
CA SER A 5 -30.26 6.94 -16.92
C SER A 5 -29.29 6.85 -15.76
N LEU A 6 -29.73 7.14 -14.52
CA LEU A 6 -28.89 7.04 -13.32
C LEU A 6 -28.60 5.57 -12.99
N ALA A 7 -29.61 4.70 -13.07
CA ALA A 7 -29.44 3.26 -12.93
C ALA A 7 -28.53 2.70 -14.03
N ASN A 8 -28.68 3.09 -15.28
CA ASN A 8 -27.80 2.67 -16.37
C ASN A 8 -26.36 3.19 -16.20
N LYS A 9 -26.15 4.44 -15.72
CA LYS A 9 -24.81 4.95 -15.37
C LYS A 9 -24.19 4.10 -14.25
N TYR A 10 -24.93 3.89 -13.17
CA TYR A 10 -24.53 3.07 -12.02
C TYR A 10 -24.18 1.62 -12.43
N LEU A 11 -24.89 1.05 -13.40
CA LEU A 11 -24.62 -0.29 -13.93
C LEU A 11 -23.42 -0.34 -14.91
N ALA A 12 -23.15 0.75 -15.65
CA ALA A 12 -22.06 0.81 -16.63
C ALA A 12 -20.66 0.86 -15.97
N HIS A 13 -20.52 1.63 -14.89
CA HIS A 13 -19.24 1.87 -14.20
C HIS A 13 -18.83 0.77 -13.21
N ASN A 14 -19.71 -0.21 -12.95
CA ASN A 14 -19.52 -1.19 -11.90
C ASN A 14 -18.90 -2.53 -12.35
N SER A 15 -18.35 -3.26 -11.38
CA SER A 15 -17.60 -4.52 -11.57
C SER A 15 -18.38 -5.60 -12.34
N LYS A 16 -17.66 -6.62 -12.87
CA LYS A 16 -18.24 -7.78 -13.59
C LYS A 16 -19.49 -8.37 -12.90
N ARG A 17 -19.55 -8.36 -11.56
CA ARG A 17 -20.70 -8.81 -10.75
C ARG A 17 -21.99 -8.03 -11.04
N PHE A 18 -21.93 -6.71 -11.21
CA PHE A 18 -23.11 -5.87 -11.47
C PHE A 18 -23.70 -6.13 -12.86
N ARG A 19 -22.86 -6.33 -13.88
CA ARG A 19 -23.32 -6.71 -15.23
C ARG A 19 -24.04 -8.06 -15.23
N VAL A 20 -23.59 -9.02 -14.42
CA VAL A 20 -24.28 -10.30 -14.21
C VAL A 20 -25.65 -10.08 -13.55
N PHE A 21 -25.73 -9.28 -12.47
CA PHE A 21 -27.01 -9.03 -11.80
C PHE A 21 -28.00 -8.19 -12.63
N ASP A 22 -27.53 -7.21 -13.40
CA ASP A 22 -28.35 -6.48 -14.38
C ASP A 22 -28.91 -7.44 -15.44
N GLY A 23 -28.05 -8.26 -16.05
CA GLY A 23 -28.46 -9.29 -16.99
C GLY A 23 -29.54 -10.21 -16.40
N LEU A 24 -29.30 -10.77 -15.22
CA LEU A 24 -30.28 -11.57 -14.48
C LEU A 24 -31.59 -10.82 -14.20
N SER A 25 -31.53 -9.52 -13.91
CA SER A 25 -32.71 -8.70 -13.64
C SER A 25 -33.64 -8.52 -14.85
N ARG A 26 -33.11 -8.74 -16.06
CA ARG A 26 -33.84 -8.69 -17.33
C ARG A 26 -34.36 -10.06 -17.79
N VAL A 27 -33.91 -11.17 -17.19
CA VAL A 27 -34.29 -12.54 -17.60
C VAL A 27 -35.73 -12.88 -17.19
N ASN A 28 -36.08 -12.73 -15.91
CA ASN A 28 -37.46 -12.94 -15.43
C ASN A 28 -37.74 -12.23 -14.08
N ARG A 29 -39.01 -12.20 -13.68
CA ARG A 29 -39.51 -11.56 -12.43
C ARG A 29 -38.80 -12.07 -11.16
N GLN A 30 -38.50 -13.37 -11.05
CA GLN A 30 -37.86 -13.95 -9.87
C GLN A 30 -36.39 -13.54 -9.76
N PHE A 31 -35.63 -13.65 -10.85
CA PHE A 31 -34.24 -13.20 -10.90
C PHE A 31 -34.12 -11.68 -10.72
N ARG A 32 -35.10 -10.90 -11.19
CA ARG A 32 -35.21 -9.45 -10.92
C ARG A 32 -35.29 -9.14 -9.43
N THR A 33 -36.17 -9.81 -8.67
CA THR A 33 -36.26 -9.61 -7.22
C THR A 33 -34.95 -9.92 -6.51
N VAL A 34 -34.31 -11.06 -6.84
CA VAL A 34 -33.02 -11.45 -6.25
C VAL A 34 -31.90 -10.47 -6.62
N ALA A 35 -31.78 -10.11 -7.90
CA ALA A 35 -30.77 -9.18 -8.40
C ALA A 35 -30.90 -7.80 -7.74
N ILE A 36 -32.11 -7.24 -7.63
CA ILE A 36 -32.35 -5.96 -6.96
C ILE A 36 -31.90 -5.98 -5.50
N VAL A 37 -32.12 -7.09 -4.77
CA VAL A 37 -31.62 -7.24 -3.39
C VAL A 37 -30.09 -7.24 -3.34
N PHE A 38 -29.40 -7.90 -4.27
CA PHE A 38 -27.92 -7.90 -4.33
C PHE A 38 -27.35 -6.53 -4.74
N LEU A 39 -27.96 -5.87 -5.72
CA LEU A 39 -27.58 -4.53 -6.20
C LEU A 39 -27.75 -3.46 -5.12
N ARG A 40 -28.78 -3.58 -4.27
CA ARG A 40 -29.02 -2.65 -3.13
C ARG A 40 -28.11 -2.92 -1.93
N ARG A 41 -27.60 -4.15 -1.76
CA ARG A 41 -26.75 -4.50 -0.60
C ARG A 41 -25.41 -3.77 -0.59
N ASN A 42 -24.87 -3.45 -1.76
CA ASN A 42 -23.56 -2.82 -1.90
C ASN A 42 -23.71 -1.63 -2.86
N ILE A 43 -23.63 -0.42 -2.30
CA ILE A 43 -23.71 0.83 -3.05
C ILE A 43 -22.29 1.29 -3.35
N VAL A 44 -21.91 1.40 -4.63
CA VAL A 44 -20.60 1.93 -5.05
C VAL A 44 -20.84 3.14 -5.95
N LEU A 45 -20.41 4.32 -5.50
CA LEU A 45 -20.58 5.62 -6.15
C LEU A 45 -19.24 6.13 -6.65
N GLU A 46 -19.23 6.95 -7.70
CA GLU A 46 -18.01 7.65 -8.12
C GLU A 46 -17.80 8.93 -7.32
N ASN A 47 -18.88 9.64 -6.98
CA ASN A 47 -18.84 10.95 -6.33
C ASN A 47 -19.92 11.07 -5.25
N VAL A 48 -19.72 11.95 -4.26
CA VAL A 48 -20.65 12.14 -3.14
C VAL A 48 -22.01 12.70 -3.59
N GLU A 49 -22.04 13.50 -4.66
CA GLU A 49 -23.27 14.04 -5.25
C GLU A 49 -24.23 12.96 -5.78
N GLU A 50 -23.75 11.74 -6.05
CA GLU A 50 -24.58 10.62 -6.49
C GLU A 50 -25.37 9.99 -5.33
N LEU A 51 -24.97 10.27 -4.08
CA LEU A 51 -25.59 9.68 -2.89
C LEU A 51 -27.02 10.18 -2.67
N LEU A 52 -27.28 11.50 -2.76
CA LEU A 52 -28.61 12.06 -2.51
C LEU A 52 -29.65 11.57 -3.55
N PRO A 53 -29.38 11.52 -4.86
CA PRO A 53 -30.24 10.84 -5.84
C PRO A 53 -30.53 9.38 -5.49
N ILE A 54 -29.55 8.64 -4.95
CA ILE A 54 -29.72 7.22 -4.58
C ILE A 54 -30.47 7.05 -3.26
N GLN A 55 -30.28 7.94 -2.28
CA GLN A 55 -31.15 8.06 -1.11
C GLN A 55 -32.59 8.31 -1.58
N ASN A 56 -32.81 9.28 -2.46
CA ASN A 56 -34.14 9.59 -3.00
C ASN A 56 -34.76 8.41 -3.77
N PHE A 57 -33.99 7.64 -4.53
CA PHE A 57 -34.45 6.40 -5.16
C PHE A 57 -34.83 5.30 -4.16
N LEU A 58 -34.08 5.17 -3.05
CA LEU A 58 -34.38 4.19 -2.00
C LEU A 58 -35.65 4.57 -1.19
N TYR A 59 -35.90 5.88 -1.05
CA TYR A 59 -36.95 6.43 -0.17
C TYR A 59 -38.25 6.85 -0.88
N TRP A 60 -38.16 7.59 -1.98
CA TRP A 60 -39.27 8.41 -2.51
C TRP A 60 -39.80 7.91 -3.86
N ASP A 61 -38.91 7.54 -4.78
CA ASP A 61 -39.25 7.58 -6.21
C ASP A 61 -39.82 6.25 -6.76
N TRP A 62 -41.08 5.97 -6.43
CA TRP A 62 -41.89 5.02 -7.21
C TRP A 62 -43.39 5.38 -7.28
N GLU A 63 -43.81 6.60 -6.90
CA GLU A 63 -45.18 7.13 -7.08
C GLU A 63 -45.49 7.48 -8.56
N ALA A 64 -44.90 6.74 -9.50
CA ALA A 64 -45.45 6.57 -10.84
C ALA A 64 -46.56 5.51 -10.72
N ASP A 65 -47.80 5.98 -10.59
CA ASP A 65 -48.99 5.18 -10.24
C ASP A 65 -49.17 3.90 -11.07
N ASP A 66 -48.72 3.89 -12.33
CA ASP A 66 -48.84 2.77 -13.29
C ASP A 66 -48.06 1.49 -12.92
N VAL A 67 -47.20 1.49 -11.89
CA VAL A 67 -46.42 0.30 -11.46
C VAL A 67 -46.80 -0.19 -10.05
N ILE A 68 -47.50 0.63 -9.25
CA ILE A 68 -47.82 0.30 -7.85
C ILE A 68 -48.94 -0.76 -7.76
N GLU A 69 -49.90 -0.78 -8.69
CA GLU A 69 -51.04 -1.72 -8.65
C GLU A 69 -50.63 -3.21 -8.64
N GLU A 70 -49.43 -3.58 -9.14
CA GLU A 70 -49.02 -4.98 -9.25
C GLU A 70 -48.30 -5.55 -7.98
N TYR A 71 -47.96 -4.72 -6.98
CA TYR A 71 -47.20 -5.16 -5.77
C TYR A 71 -47.55 -4.41 -4.45
N PRO A 72 -48.82 -4.34 -4.01
CA PRO A 72 -49.20 -3.54 -2.83
C PRO A 72 -48.60 -4.02 -1.48
N ASP A 73 -48.34 -5.32 -1.29
CA ASP A 73 -48.04 -5.87 0.05
C ASP A 73 -46.54 -6.10 0.38
N GLU A 74 -45.64 -6.15 -0.62
CA GLU A 74 -44.27 -6.68 -0.40
C GLU A 74 -43.17 -5.64 -0.10
N PHE A 75 -43.34 -4.37 -0.48
CA PHE A 75 -42.23 -3.39 -0.49
C PHE A 75 -42.47 -2.10 0.31
N ASP A 76 -42.72 -2.27 1.62
CA ASP A 76 -42.55 -1.20 2.63
C ASP A 76 -41.24 -0.43 2.41
N ARG A 77 -41.33 0.91 2.33
CA ARG A 77 -40.21 1.83 2.11
C ARG A 77 -39.08 1.60 3.11
N LYS A 78 -39.40 1.33 4.39
CA LYS A 78 -38.39 1.04 5.43
C LYS A 78 -37.55 -0.20 5.10
N LYS A 79 -38.17 -1.27 4.59
CA LYS A 79 -37.47 -2.51 4.25
C LYS A 79 -36.41 -2.33 3.17
N ARG A 80 -36.53 -1.34 2.28
CA ARG A 80 -35.60 -1.15 1.14
C ARG A 80 -34.25 -0.61 1.59
N ALA A 81 -34.24 0.41 2.44
CA ALA A 81 -33.01 0.99 2.98
C ALA A 81 -32.31 0.02 3.97
N CYS A 82 -33.08 -0.76 4.72
CA CYS A 82 -32.58 -1.88 5.52
C CYS A 82 -31.98 -3.05 4.71
N LEU A 83 -31.87 -2.99 3.37
CA LEU A 83 -31.07 -3.96 2.60
C LEU A 83 -29.63 -3.52 2.39
N VAL A 84 -29.31 -2.24 2.56
CA VAL A 84 -27.97 -1.67 2.33
C VAL A 84 -27.04 -2.15 3.44
N ARG A 85 -25.90 -2.72 3.06
CA ARG A 85 -24.87 -3.25 3.97
C ARG A 85 -23.53 -2.57 3.80
N THR A 86 -23.19 -2.17 2.57
CA THR A 86 -21.99 -1.40 2.29
C THR A 86 -22.34 -0.20 1.43
N ILE A 87 -21.69 0.93 1.72
CA ILE A 87 -21.68 2.13 0.89
C ILE A 87 -20.20 2.51 0.70
N GLN A 88 -19.79 2.66 -0.55
CA GLN A 88 -18.46 3.09 -0.96
C GLN A 88 -18.62 4.30 -1.89
N ILE A 89 -17.93 5.41 -1.61
CA ILE A 89 -18.03 6.67 -2.36
C ILE A 89 -16.64 7.08 -2.84
N GLY A 90 -16.48 7.00 -4.16
CA GLY A 90 -15.20 7.08 -4.84
C GLY A 90 -14.34 5.83 -4.61
N ARG A 91 -13.07 5.94 -5.02
CA ARG A 91 -12.02 4.96 -4.72
C ARG A 91 -10.71 5.68 -4.49
N VAL A 92 -9.94 5.23 -3.50
CA VAL A 92 -8.51 5.55 -3.47
C VAL A 92 -7.86 4.86 -4.65
N LYS A 93 -7.38 5.65 -5.60
CA LYS A 93 -6.38 5.17 -6.54
C LYS A 93 -5.06 5.12 -5.78
N TYR A 94 -4.74 3.95 -5.22
CA TYR A 94 -3.39 3.73 -4.71
C TYR A 94 -2.40 3.92 -5.85
N PRO A 95 -1.27 4.63 -5.63
CA PRO A 95 -0.84 5.36 -4.44
C PRO A 95 -0.98 6.89 -4.58
N TRP A 96 -1.70 7.37 -5.59
CA TRP A 96 -1.73 8.78 -5.99
C TRP A 96 -2.50 9.62 -4.97
N TYR A 97 -1.86 9.92 -3.82
CA TYR A 97 -2.17 11.08 -2.98
C TYR A 97 -1.79 12.37 -3.70
N ASN A 98 -2.37 12.57 -4.89
CA ASN A 98 -2.25 13.80 -5.65
C ASN A 98 -3.14 14.83 -4.93
N HIS A 99 -2.52 15.45 -3.91
CA HIS A 99 -3.05 16.43 -2.95
C HIS A 99 -4.13 17.36 -3.53
N LYS A 100 -3.95 17.79 -4.77
CA LYS A 100 -4.85 18.69 -5.51
C LYS A 100 -6.29 18.20 -5.63
N SER A 101 -6.55 16.88 -5.55
CA SER A 101 -7.91 16.32 -5.60
C SER A 101 -8.69 16.45 -4.27
N TYR A 102 -7.98 16.57 -3.14
CA TYR A 102 -8.57 16.66 -1.80
C TYR A 102 -8.97 18.10 -1.41
N LEU A 103 -8.40 19.12 -2.06
CA LEU A 103 -8.62 20.54 -1.70
C LEU A 103 -10.04 21.10 -2.03
N ASN A 104 -10.97 20.27 -2.49
CA ASN A 104 -12.36 20.64 -2.81
C ASN A 104 -13.39 19.75 -2.09
N HIS A 105 -13.11 19.33 -0.86
CA HIS A 105 -14.08 18.60 -0.06
C HIS A 105 -15.34 19.43 0.21
N ARG A 106 -16.51 18.83 -0.11
CA ARG A 106 -17.82 19.35 0.27
C ARG A 106 -18.27 18.68 1.56
N SER A 107 -19.01 19.40 2.40
CA SER A 107 -19.56 18.86 3.65
C SER A 107 -20.80 17.98 3.37
N TYR A 108 -20.93 16.87 4.10
CA TYR A 108 -22.03 15.92 3.95
C TYR A 108 -23.38 16.43 4.43
N THR A 109 -23.46 17.39 5.35
CA THR A 109 -24.75 17.80 5.96
C THR A 109 -25.76 18.36 4.96
N THR A 110 -25.34 18.66 3.73
CA THR A 110 -26.23 19.02 2.61
C THR A 110 -26.69 17.84 1.73
N VAL A 111 -26.03 16.68 1.85
CA VAL A 111 -26.21 15.49 0.99
C VAL A 111 -26.72 14.28 1.78
N TRP A 112 -26.34 14.14 3.05
CA TRP A 112 -26.84 13.12 3.96
C TRP A 112 -28.18 13.57 4.53
N GLY A 113 -29.27 12.97 4.07
CA GLY A 113 -30.61 13.26 4.56
C GLY A 113 -30.86 12.76 5.99
N ASP A 114 -32.16 12.66 6.35
CA ASP A 114 -32.63 12.21 7.67
C ASP A 114 -31.92 10.90 8.11
N PRO A 115 -31.18 10.88 9.25
CA PRO A 115 -30.12 9.90 9.54
C PRO A 115 -30.50 8.43 9.79
N GLN A 116 -31.70 7.96 9.41
CA GLN A 116 -32.20 6.61 9.77
C GLN A 116 -32.43 5.56 8.65
N PRO A 117 -31.85 5.60 7.43
CA PRO A 117 -32.13 4.59 6.40
C PRO A 117 -31.53 3.20 6.68
N TYR A 118 -30.26 3.15 7.05
CA TYR A 118 -29.42 1.98 6.78
C TYR A 118 -29.22 1.07 8.01
N GLN A 119 -30.29 0.56 8.62
CA GLN A 119 -30.18 -0.25 9.85
C GLN A 119 -29.27 -1.51 9.71
N GLU A 120 -29.13 -2.06 8.51
CA GLU A 120 -28.23 -3.20 8.22
C GLU A 120 -26.83 -2.80 7.75
N LEU A 121 -26.47 -1.51 7.81
CA LEU A 121 -25.15 -1.02 7.39
C LEU A 121 -24.05 -1.65 8.23
N ARG A 122 -22.99 -2.07 7.53
CA ARG A 122 -21.81 -2.75 8.08
C ARG A 122 -20.53 -2.00 7.78
N SER A 123 -20.47 -1.41 6.59
CA SER A 123 -19.31 -0.73 6.04
C SER A 123 -19.72 0.60 5.43
N PHE A 124 -19.05 1.67 5.83
CA PHE A 124 -19.09 2.95 5.13
C PHE A 124 -17.68 3.34 4.70
N GLU A 125 -17.50 3.62 3.41
CA GLU A 125 -16.23 4.05 2.84
C GLU A 125 -16.43 5.31 2.00
N SER A 126 -15.68 6.37 2.25
CA SER A 126 -15.69 7.55 1.38
C SER A 126 -14.42 8.38 1.45
N TYR A 127 -13.95 8.80 0.28
CA TYR A 127 -12.70 9.55 0.14
C TYR A 127 -12.91 10.98 -0.38
N HIS A 128 -14.12 11.31 -0.85
CA HIS A 128 -14.42 12.59 -1.51
C HIS A 128 -14.98 13.68 -0.58
N ALA A 129 -15.41 13.32 0.62
CA ALA A 129 -15.97 14.25 1.60
C ALA A 129 -15.66 13.76 3.01
N ALA A 130 -15.35 14.69 3.92
CA ALA A 130 -14.98 14.40 5.31
C ALA A 130 -16.23 14.14 6.17
N CYS A 131 -16.25 13.02 6.91
CA CYS A 131 -17.45 12.60 7.64
C CYS A 131 -17.72 13.49 8.85
N GLU A 132 -18.77 14.30 8.76
CA GLU A 132 -19.19 15.20 9.84
C GLU A 132 -19.82 14.43 11.00
N LEU A 133 -19.76 15.00 12.21
CA LEU A 133 -20.29 14.39 13.43
C LEU A 133 -21.74 13.86 13.33
N PRO A 134 -22.71 14.55 12.70
CA PRO A 134 -24.08 14.03 12.57
C PRO A 134 -24.17 12.75 11.73
N VAL A 135 -23.25 12.54 10.78
CA VAL A 135 -23.19 11.32 9.96
C VAL A 135 -22.64 10.16 10.78
N LEU A 136 -21.62 10.41 11.61
CA LEU A 136 -21.07 9.41 12.54
C LEU A 136 -22.11 9.00 13.60
N GLU A 137 -22.84 9.97 14.15
CA GLU A 137 -23.96 9.72 15.06
C GLU A 137 -25.08 8.91 14.39
N SER A 138 -25.28 9.03 13.07
CA SER A 138 -26.21 8.15 12.35
C SER A 138 -25.76 6.67 12.35
N PHE A 139 -24.45 6.41 12.31
CA PHE A 139 -23.90 5.05 12.38
C PHE A 139 -24.07 4.41 13.77
N ALA A 140 -24.27 5.20 14.84
CA ALA A 140 -24.67 4.68 16.16
C ALA A 140 -25.94 3.82 16.12
N HIS A 141 -26.84 4.10 15.17
CA HIS A 141 -28.11 3.39 14.99
C HIS A 141 -28.00 2.15 14.09
N CYS A 142 -26.80 1.83 13.60
CA CYS A 142 -26.54 0.70 12.72
C CYS A 142 -25.94 -0.48 13.54
N PRO A 143 -26.74 -1.41 14.09
CA PRO A 143 -26.28 -2.46 15.02
C PRO A 143 -25.27 -3.47 14.45
N HIS A 144 -24.97 -3.40 13.15
CA HIS A 144 -24.00 -4.23 12.46
C HIS A 144 -22.81 -3.44 11.89
N PHE A 145 -22.68 -2.15 12.22
CA PHE A 145 -21.61 -1.30 11.71
C PHE A 145 -20.25 -1.64 12.34
N HIS A 146 -19.28 -2.01 11.50
CA HIS A 146 -17.97 -2.49 11.94
C HIS A 146 -16.78 -1.99 11.09
N ASN A 147 -17.00 -1.37 9.92
CA ASN A 147 -15.95 -0.75 9.10
C ASN A 147 -16.29 0.70 8.75
N LEU A 148 -15.40 1.63 9.13
CA LEU A 148 -15.46 3.04 8.77
C LEU A 148 -14.16 3.44 8.07
N VAL A 149 -14.29 3.86 6.82
CA VAL A 149 -13.22 4.48 6.03
C VAL A 149 -13.69 5.87 5.62
N THR A 150 -13.01 6.93 6.03
CA THR A 150 -13.46 8.28 5.71
C THR A 150 -12.32 9.27 5.56
N ALA A 151 -12.48 10.28 4.70
CA ALA A 151 -11.79 11.55 4.88
C ALA A 151 -12.16 12.15 6.24
N TRP A 152 -11.22 12.83 6.88
CA TRP A 152 -11.35 13.39 8.22
C TRP A 152 -10.74 14.79 8.25
N ASP A 153 -11.54 15.73 8.70
CA ASP A 153 -11.20 17.15 8.84
C ASP A 153 -10.79 17.40 10.31
N ASP A 154 -9.64 18.04 10.52
CA ASP A 154 -9.03 18.26 11.84
C ASP A 154 -9.80 19.27 12.71
N THR A 155 -10.76 19.98 12.13
CA THR A 155 -11.71 20.83 12.87
C THR A 155 -12.68 20.01 13.74
N TYR A 156 -12.78 18.69 13.52
CA TYR A 156 -13.57 17.77 14.35
C TYR A 156 -12.68 16.96 15.30
N PRO A 157 -13.10 16.77 16.57
CA PRO A 157 -12.38 15.93 17.52
C PRO A 157 -12.38 14.47 17.05
N PHE A 158 -11.30 13.73 17.32
CA PHE A 158 -11.17 12.32 16.93
C PHE A 158 -12.44 11.51 17.27
N PRO A 159 -12.95 10.64 16.37
CA PRO A 159 -14.28 10.04 16.51
C PRO A 159 -14.39 9.16 17.76
N ASP A 160 -15.01 9.68 18.83
CA ASP A 160 -15.14 9.02 20.14
C ASP A 160 -16.04 7.76 20.08
N ALA A 161 -15.63 6.71 20.76
CA ALA A 161 -16.41 5.49 21.03
C ALA A 161 -17.78 5.78 21.68
N CYS A 162 -17.95 6.94 22.33
CA CYS A 162 -19.23 7.38 22.87
C CYS A 162 -20.31 7.61 21.80
N HIS A 163 -19.96 7.96 20.56
CA HIS A 163 -20.92 8.16 19.45
C HIS A 163 -21.45 6.83 18.86
N GLY A 164 -21.66 5.81 19.72
CA GLY A 164 -22.31 4.56 19.36
C GLY A 164 -21.52 3.58 18.49
N LEU A 165 -20.29 3.92 18.09
CA LEU A 165 -19.36 3.09 17.30
C LEU A 165 -18.78 1.88 18.08
N ARG A 166 -19.58 1.28 18.98
CA ARG A 166 -19.19 0.24 19.96
C ARG A 166 -18.85 -1.13 19.36
N LYS A 167 -19.06 -1.30 18.05
CA LYS A 167 -18.73 -2.51 17.28
C LYS A 167 -17.77 -2.22 16.13
N LEU A 168 -17.16 -1.03 16.11
CA LEU A 168 -16.21 -0.67 15.08
C LEU A 168 -14.95 -1.54 15.21
N GLU A 169 -14.66 -2.32 14.18
CA GLU A 169 -13.50 -3.21 14.10
C GLU A 169 -12.39 -2.56 13.25
N THR A 170 -12.76 -1.85 12.18
CA THR A 170 -11.83 -1.14 11.31
C THR A 170 -12.16 0.35 11.28
N LEU A 171 -11.17 1.18 11.59
CA LEU A 171 -11.20 2.63 11.45
C LEU A 171 -10.05 3.09 10.55
N ARG A 172 -10.36 3.68 9.40
CA ARG A 172 -9.39 4.31 8.50
C ARG A 172 -9.74 5.77 8.29
N LEU A 173 -8.86 6.67 8.69
CA LEU A 173 -9.03 8.11 8.56
C LEU A 173 -8.03 8.65 7.53
N TYR A 174 -8.53 9.40 6.56
CA TYR A 174 -7.74 10.13 5.57
C TYR A 174 -7.76 11.60 5.97
N LEU A 175 -6.73 12.03 6.68
CA LEU A 175 -6.66 13.34 7.30
C LEU A 175 -6.42 14.41 6.23
N THR A 176 -7.28 15.43 6.16
CA THR A 176 -7.32 16.44 5.09
C THR A 176 -6.94 17.83 5.60
N ASP A 177 -6.11 18.56 4.86
CA ASP A 177 -5.71 19.94 5.18
C ASP A 177 -6.94 20.88 5.23
N PRO A 178 -7.23 21.54 6.37
CA PRO A 178 -8.34 22.50 6.47
C PRO A 178 -8.10 23.80 5.66
N GLY A 179 -6.88 24.02 5.19
CA GLY A 179 -6.49 25.14 4.35
C GLY A 179 -6.11 26.40 5.15
N VAL A 180 -4.82 26.70 5.17
CA VAL A 180 -4.21 28.02 5.50
C VAL A 180 -4.37 28.51 6.95
N TYR A 181 -5.34 28.04 7.73
CA TYR A 181 -5.56 28.51 9.10
C TYR A 181 -5.28 27.43 10.16
N PRO A 182 -4.28 27.65 11.05
CA PRO A 182 -4.00 26.74 12.14
C PRO A 182 -5.07 26.82 13.25
N VAL A 183 -6.13 25.99 13.14
CA VAL A 183 -7.23 25.88 14.14
C VAL A 183 -6.90 24.89 15.29
N TRP A 184 -5.65 24.38 15.35
CA TRP A 184 -5.10 23.50 16.41
C TRP A 184 -5.40 23.95 17.85
N SER A 185 -5.68 25.24 18.07
CA SER A 185 -6.04 25.82 19.38
C SER A 185 -7.45 25.50 19.88
N ARG A 186 -8.28 24.75 19.12
CA ARG A 186 -9.67 24.43 19.49
C ARG A 186 -9.99 22.95 19.66
N VAL A 187 -9.01 22.05 19.52
CA VAL A 187 -9.28 20.64 19.83
C VAL A 187 -9.57 20.55 21.33
N HIS A 188 -10.83 20.26 21.64
CA HIS A 188 -11.28 20.13 23.01
C HIS A 188 -10.44 19.07 23.73
N GLU A 189 -9.95 19.40 24.92
CA GLU A 189 -9.47 18.39 25.87
C GLU A 189 -10.56 17.32 26.01
N THR A 190 -10.39 16.15 25.38
CA THR A 190 -11.21 14.98 25.66
C THR A 190 -10.88 14.55 27.07
N ARG A 191 -11.67 15.01 28.04
CA ARG A 191 -11.45 14.82 29.48
C ARG A 191 -11.70 13.37 29.90
N GLY A 192 -10.76 12.50 29.54
CA GLY A 192 -10.74 11.09 29.88
C GLY A 192 -10.05 10.26 28.81
N VAL A 193 -9.38 9.18 29.22
CA VAL A 193 -8.82 8.18 28.31
C VAL A 193 -9.98 7.43 27.65
N ALA A 194 -10.23 7.67 26.36
CA ALA A 194 -11.26 6.95 25.62
C ALA A 194 -10.73 5.59 25.16
N SER A 195 -11.58 4.55 25.21
CA SER A 195 -11.17 3.17 24.93
C SER A 195 -12.04 2.50 23.87
N PHE A 196 -11.40 2.13 22.75
CA PHE A 196 -12.01 1.47 21.61
C PHE A 196 -11.84 -0.04 21.72
N LYS A 197 -12.75 -0.68 22.47
CA LYS A 197 -12.65 -2.10 22.83
C LYS A 197 -12.74 -3.10 21.66
N THR A 198 -13.19 -2.66 20.50
CA THR A 198 -13.44 -3.54 19.34
C THR A 198 -12.54 -3.26 18.14
N ILE A 199 -11.80 -2.14 18.11
CA ILE A 199 -10.98 -1.77 16.95
C ILE A 199 -9.79 -2.73 16.88
N THR A 200 -9.74 -3.52 15.80
CA THR A 200 -8.64 -4.40 15.43
C THR A 200 -7.73 -3.78 14.36
N THR A 201 -8.23 -2.81 13.59
CA THR A 201 -7.48 -2.12 12.54
C THR A 201 -7.64 -0.60 12.66
N LEU A 202 -6.52 0.10 12.84
CA LEU A 202 -6.44 1.56 12.83
C LEU A 202 -5.47 2.01 11.74
N ALA A 203 -5.95 2.76 10.75
CA ALA A 203 -5.10 3.39 9.74
C ALA A 203 -5.31 4.90 9.71
N LEU A 204 -4.25 5.66 9.97
CA LEU A 204 -4.22 7.11 9.88
C LEU A 204 -3.38 7.50 8.66
N HIS A 205 -4.07 7.99 7.63
CA HIS A 205 -3.46 8.42 6.38
C HIS A 205 -3.34 9.94 6.37
N SER A 206 -2.14 10.47 6.62
CA SER A 206 -1.90 11.91 6.49
C SER A 206 -1.54 12.29 5.05
N ALA A 207 -2.13 13.38 4.55
CA ALA A 207 -1.60 14.09 3.40
C ALA A 207 -0.52 15.12 3.81
N ILE A 208 -0.68 15.79 4.95
CA ILE A 208 0.18 16.88 5.45
C ILE A 208 0.92 16.45 6.73
N ASP A 209 1.16 17.35 7.68
CA ASP A 209 1.55 17.01 9.05
C ASP A 209 0.28 17.01 9.93
N PHE A 210 0.04 15.93 10.67
CA PHE A 210 -1.01 15.82 11.69
C PHE A 210 -0.48 15.24 13.00
N SER A 211 0.78 15.53 13.34
CA SER A 211 1.43 14.96 14.52
C SER A 211 0.67 15.20 15.81
N TYR A 212 -0.06 16.32 15.95
CA TYR A 212 -0.96 16.56 17.09
C TYR A 212 -2.13 15.57 17.20
N VAL A 213 -2.84 15.28 16.09
CA VAL A 213 -3.95 14.30 16.08
C VAL A 213 -3.41 12.91 16.43
N ILE A 214 -2.23 12.59 15.91
CA ILE A 214 -1.54 11.34 16.22
C ILE A 214 -1.12 11.32 17.69
N GLU A 215 -0.51 12.37 18.26
CA GLU A 215 -0.18 12.45 19.69
C GLU A 215 -1.41 12.23 20.57
N GLN A 216 -2.53 12.89 20.26
CA GLN A 216 -3.79 12.62 20.97
C GLN A 216 -4.19 11.15 20.90
N CYS A 217 -4.00 10.48 19.77
CA CYS A 217 -4.25 9.04 19.62
C CYS A 217 -3.25 8.16 20.38
N LEU A 218 -1.96 8.50 20.39
CA LEU A 218 -0.90 7.70 21.02
C LEU A 218 -0.91 7.81 22.55
N ASP A 219 -1.33 8.97 23.07
CA ASP A 219 -1.28 9.30 24.51
C ASP A 219 -2.62 9.10 25.22
N ASN A 220 -3.76 9.46 24.58
CA ASN A 220 -5.06 9.52 25.26
C ASN A 220 -6.05 8.40 24.87
N LEU A 221 -5.74 7.60 23.85
CA LEU A 221 -6.64 6.53 23.38
C LEU A 221 -6.08 5.14 23.71
N SER A 222 -6.99 4.21 24.03
CA SER A 222 -6.65 2.82 24.34
C SER A 222 -7.37 1.85 23.40
N PHE A 223 -6.59 1.06 22.65
CA PHE A 223 -7.09 0.09 21.68
C PHE A 223 -6.69 -1.34 22.09
N PRO A 224 -7.38 -1.96 23.07
CA PRO A 224 -6.95 -3.23 23.66
C PRO A 224 -6.93 -4.43 22.69
N GLU A 225 -7.69 -4.38 21.60
CA GLU A 225 -7.77 -5.44 20.59
C GLU A 225 -7.07 -5.08 19.26
N LEU A 226 -6.30 -3.97 19.23
CA LEU A 226 -5.65 -3.48 18.01
C LEU A 226 -4.60 -4.47 17.51
N ARG A 227 -4.77 -4.95 16.26
CA ARG A 227 -3.90 -5.92 15.60
C ARG A 227 -3.12 -5.31 14.43
N VAL A 228 -3.76 -4.42 13.69
CA VAL A 228 -3.17 -3.76 12.51
C VAL A 228 -3.12 -2.26 12.77
N LEU A 229 -1.92 -1.71 12.84
CA LEU A 229 -1.67 -0.26 12.93
C LEU A 229 -1.06 0.24 11.63
N ARG A 230 -1.58 1.34 11.11
CA ARG A 230 -0.94 2.06 10.01
C ARG A 230 -0.90 3.56 10.26
N LEU A 231 0.30 4.13 10.10
CA LEU A 231 0.61 5.55 10.27
C LEU A 231 1.38 6.03 9.04
N GLU A 232 0.74 6.84 8.20
CA GLU A 232 1.35 7.39 6.98
C GLU A 232 1.69 8.87 7.15
N ARG A 233 2.89 9.25 6.71
CA ARG A 233 3.38 10.63 6.63
C ARG A 233 3.30 11.38 7.97
N ILE A 234 3.91 10.80 9.00
CA ILE A 234 3.94 11.36 10.35
C ILE A 234 5.23 12.16 10.61
N THR A 235 5.18 13.26 11.37
CA THR A 235 6.39 13.99 11.84
C THR A 235 6.68 13.74 13.34
N ASN A 236 5.88 12.88 13.98
CA ASN A 236 6.02 12.52 15.39
C ASN A 236 7.42 11.94 15.69
N GLU A 237 7.89 12.18 16.91
CA GLU A 237 9.07 11.52 17.44
C GLU A 237 8.96 9.99 17.32
N VAL A 238 10.00 9.39 16.73
CA VAL A 238 10.14 7.93 16.56
C VAL A 238 9.89 7.18 17.86
N ALA A 239 10.45 7.69 18.97
CA ALA A 239 10.29 7.12 20.31
C ALA A 239 8.82 6.97 20.72
N LYS A 240 7.96 7.98 20.49
CA LYS A 240 6.53 7.94 20.84
C LYS A 240 5.78 6.86 20.05
N VAL A 241 6.08 6.75 18.76
CA VAL A 241 5.45 5.75 17.86
C VAL A 241 5.88 4.33 18.23
N TYR A 242 7.16 4.13 18.53
CA TYR A 242 7.71 2.84 18.93
C TYR A 242 7.19 2.43 20.31
N ASP A 243 7.14 3.35 21.28
CA ASP A 243 6.53 3.14 22.59
C ASP A 243 5.05 2.76 22.47
N PHE A 244 4.26 3.46 21.65
CA PHE A 244 2.86 3.09 21.40
C PHE A 244 2.72 1.66 20.86
N ILE A 245 3.51 1.28 19.85
CA ILE A 245 3.52 -0.08 19.28
C ILE A 245 3.93 -1.12 20.34
N GLN A 246 4.87 -0.77 21.21
CA GLN A 246 5.39 -1.65 22.25
C GLN A 246 4.40 -1.83 23.43
N ARG A 247 3.68 -0.76 23.81
CA ARG A 247 2.58 -0.75 24.80
C ARG A 247 1.31 -1.46 24.34
N HIS A 248 1.13 -1.65 23.02
CA HIS A 248 0.00 -2.36 22.41
C HIS A 248 0.41 -3.75 21.91
N PRO A 249 0.56 -4.74 22.82
CA PRO A 249 1.07 -6.07 22.49
C PRO A 249 0.12 -6.93 21.63
N THR A 250 -1.10 -6.48 21.38
CA THR A 250 -1.99 -7.10 20.39
C THR A 250 -1.63 -6.73 18.95
N ILE A 251 -0.78 -5.71 18.71
CA ILE A 251 -0.36 -5.31 17.37
C ILE A 251 0.51 -6.41 16.77
N LEU A 252 -0.02 -7.06 15.73
CA LEU A 252 0.64 -8.09 14.94
C LEU A 252 1.13 -7.55 13.59
N GLU A 253 0.54 -6.47 13.10
CA GLU A 253 0.96 -5.80 11.88
C GLU A 253 1.11 -4.30 12.15
N ALA A 254 2.24 -3.73 11.76
CA ALA A 254 2.47 -2.29 11.83
C ALA A 254 3.02 -1.80 10.50
N THR A 255 2.51 -0.65 10.02
CA THR A 255 3.02 0.10 8.88
C THR A 255 3.29 1.53 9.36
N VAL A 256 4.51 2.02 9.21
CA VAL A 256 4.90 3.37 9.63
C VAL A 256 5.72 4.03 8.54
N HIS A 257 5.36 5.27 8.21
CA HIS A 257 6.06 6.12 7.24
C HIS A 257 6.23 7.51 7.85
N PHE A 258 7.46 7.83 8.24
CA PHE A 258 7.84 9.16 8.73
C PHE A 258 8.09 10.09 7.54
N ILE A 259 7.62 11.34 7.65
CA ILE A 259 8.14 12.42 6.80
C ILE A 259 9.58 12.67 7.29
N VAL A 260 10.55 12.38 6.41
CA VAL A 260 11.97 12.52 6.77
C VAL A 260 12.32 13.98 7.00
N HIS A 261 12.56 14.32 8.25
CA HIS A 261 13.46 15.40 8.60
C HIS A 261 14.86 14.79 8.75
N ARG A 262 15.93 15.55 8.43
CA ARG A 262 17.32 15.04 8.38
C ARG A 262 17.87 14.52 9.72
N GLU A 263 17.10 14.67 10.80
CA GLU A 263 17.49 14.35 12.17
C GLU A 263 16.83 13.07 12.71
N THR A 264 15.91 12.44 11.96
CA THR A 264 15.20 11.22 12.36
C THR A 264 15.66 10.00 11.58
N GLU A 265 16.88 9.53 11.85
CA GLU A 265 17.37 8.26 11.30
C GLU A 265 16.83 7.06 12.09
N LEU A 266 16.09 6.18 11.41
CA LEU A 266 15.72 4.88 11.98
C LEU A 266 16.89 3.90 11.80
N ARG A 267 17.41 3.38 12.91
CA ARG A 267 18.35 2.23 12.95
C ARG A 267 17.59 0.92 12.72
N MET A 268 18.23 -0.19 12.33
CA MET A 268 17.53 -1.48 12.13
C MET A 268 17.33 -2.25 13.42
N GLU A 269 18.33 -2.23 14.31
CA GLU A 269 18.30 -2.69 15.70
C GLU A 269 17.02 -2.19 16.38
N ALA A 270 16.79 -0.88 16.20
CA ALA A 270 15.55 -0.28 15.74
C ALA A 270 14.27 -1.11 15.81
N LEU A 271 13.94 -1.53 14.60
CA LEU A 271 12.81 -2.29 14.16
C LEU A 271 12.91 -3.76 14.61
N LEU A 272 14.10 -4.35 14.74
CA LEU A 272 14.29 -5.71 15.25
C LEU A 272 13.74 -5.86 16.67
N ARG A 273 14.18 -5.01 17.62
CA ARG A 273 13.69 -5.03 19.00
C ARG A 273 12.19 -4.73 19.10
N LEU A 274 11.71 -3.82 18.24
CA LEU A 274 10.29 -3.48 18.17
C LEU A 274 9.45 -4.66 17.68
N ILE A 275 9.89 -5.35 16.62
CA ILE A 275 9.24 -6.54 16.03
C ILE A 275 9.21 -7.67 17.05
N GLU A 276 10.33 -8.05 17.65
CA GLU A 276 10.41 -9.10 18.68
C GLU A 276 9.65 -8.74 19.96
N GLY A 277 9.39 -7.46 20.18
CA GLY A 277 8.76 -6.93 21.38
C GLY A 277 9.70 -6.91 22.60
N THR A 278 11.02 -6.88 22.37
CA THR A 278 12.06 -6.95 23.39
C THR A 278 12.40 -5.61 24.04
N GLY A 279 12.07 -4.47 23.43
CA GLY A 279 12.04 -3.20 24.17
C GLY A 279 12.36 -1.90 23.43
N THR A 280 12.30 -0.81 24.21
CA THR A 280 12.60 0.56 23.78
C THR A 280 14.06 0.92 23.99
N TRP A 281 14.73 1.31 22.90
CA TRP A 281 15.40 2.60 22.60
C TRP A 281 16.08 3.48 23.65
N VAL A 282 16.01 3.18 24.94
CA VAL A 282 16.72 3.92 25.99
C VAL A 282 17.24 2.92 27.03
N ALA A 283 18.50 2.51 26.86
CA ALA A 283 19.26 1.90 27.94
C ALA A 283 19.91 3.02 28.76
N ARG A 284 19.10 3.76 29.55
CA ARG A 284 19.64 4.52 30.68
C ARG A 284 20.15 3.44 31.64
N GLU A 285 21.46 3.23 31.69
CA GLU A 285 22.04 2.53 32.83
C GLU A 285 21.52 3.24 34.09
N PRO A 286 21.01 2.51 35.10
CA PRO A 286 20.81 3.14 36.39
C PRO A 286 22.20 3.47 36.92
N SER A 287 22.63 4.73 36.74
CA SER A 287 23.77 5.25 37.47
C SER A 287 23.51 5.01 38.96
N GLU A 288 24.35 4.19 39.60
CA GLU A 288 24.13 3.75 40.99
C GLU A 288 24.16 4.91 42.01
N GLU A 289 24.50 6.12 41.55
CA GLU A 289 24.49 7.36 42.30
C GLU A 289 23.64 8.41 41.56
N GLU A 290 22.44 8.70 42.06
CA GLU A 290 22.05 10.02 42.61
C GLU A 290 20.54 10.06 42.87
N GLY A 291 20.15 10.32 44.12
CA GLY A 291 18.75 10.53 44.48
C GLY A 291 18.31 11.95 44.14
N LEU A 292 17.52 12.11 43.09
CA LEU A 292 16.86 13.36 42.70
C LEU A 292 15.37 13.15 42.43
N ASP A 293 14.58 14.20 42.68
CA ASP A 293 13.13 14.17 42.84
C ASP A 293 12.32 13.74 41.61
N GLU A 294 11.08 13.31 41.87
CA GLU A 294 10.05 12.95 40.89
C GLU A 294 9.61 14.15 40.02
N ALA A 295 10.38 14.53 38.99
CA ALA A 295 9.97 15.54 38.01
C ALA A 295 10.53 15.33 36.58
N THR A 296 9.67 14.82 35.68
CA THR A 296 9.66 15.14 34.23
C THR A 296 11.00 15.16 33.46
N GLU A 297 11.52 13.98 33.11
CA GLU A 297 12.45 13.80 31.98
C GLU A 297 11.92 12.73 31.02
N PHE A 298 11.10 13.14 30.04
CA PHE A 298 10.77 12.32 28.86
C PHE A 298 11.55 12.77 27.60
N ASN A 299 12.35 13.83 27.71
CA ASN A 299 13.09 14.41 26.61
C ASN A 299 14.60 14.19 26.80
N ILE A 300 15.10 13.16 26.11
CA ILE A 300 16.36 13.11 25.35
C ILE A 300 16.47 11.66 24.90
N VAL A 301 16.37 11.43 23.58
CA VAL A 301 16.95 10.23 22.99
C VAL A 301 18.45 10.37 23.17
N ASP A 302 19.03 9.59 24.07
CA ASP A 302 20.48 9.65 24.29
C ASP A 302 21.17 9.05 23.07
N LEU A 303 21.64 9.92 22.18
CA LEU A 303 22.44 9.57 21.00
C LEU A 303 23.76 8.86 21.38
N ASN A 304 24.15 8.90 22.67
CA ASN A 304 25.30 8.21 23.24
C ASN A 304 24.93 6.92 23.97
N SER A 305 23.66 6.48 23.97
CA SER A 305 23.28 5.18 24.54
C SER A 305 24.13 4.09 23.88
N PRO A 306 24.92 3.32 24.66
CA PRO A 306 25.88 2.40 24.09
C PRO A 306 25.13 1.33 23.27
N ILE A 307 25.43 1.32 21.96
CA ILE A 307 25.06 0.22 21.08
C ILE A 307 25.61 -1.06 21.73
N PRO A 308 24.83 -2.16 21.79
CA PRO A 308 25.36 -3.43 22.26
C PRO A 308 26.63 -3.74 21.45
N PRO A 309 27.78 -4.05 22.08
CA PRO A 309 29.09 -4.04 21.40
C PRO A 309 29.21 -5.04 20.23
N ASP A 310 28.28 -5.98 20.14
CA ASP A 310 28.18 -6.99 19.07
C ASP A 310 27.20 -6.60 17.94
N PHE A 311 26.47 -5.49 18.06
CA PHE A 311 25.57 -4.99 17.02
C PHE A 311 26.30 -3.94 16.15
N PRO A 312 26.44 -4.18 14.84
CA PRO A 312 27.10 -3.22 13.96
C PRO A 312 26.18 -2.01 13.72
N LEU A 313 26.71 -0.80 13.97
CA LEU A 313 26.03 0.50 13.68
C LEU A 313 25.57 0.64 12.23
N VAL A 314 26.15 -0.19 11.35
CA VAL A 314 26.05 -0.34 9.89
C VAL A 314 24.63 -0.35 9.31
N CYS A 315 23.61 -0.50 10.15
CA CYS A 315 22.25 -0.74 9.74
C CYS A 315 21.52 0.53 9.23
N GLY A 316 21.92 0.96 8.02
CA GLY A 316 21.61 2.27 7.41
C GLY A 316 20.16 2.75 7.47
N SER A 317 20.01 4.08 7.44
CA SER A 317 18.77 4.75 7.78
C SER A 317 17.61 4.45 6.84
N PHE A 318 16.43 4.23 7.42
CA PHE A 318 15.15 4.10 6.71
C PHE A 318 14.12 5.06 7.27
N ALA A 319 13.06 5.28 6.49
CA ALA A 319 11.96 6.20 6.85
C ALA A 319 10.58 5.53 6.81
N ARG A 320 10.50 4.37 6.16
CA ARG A 320 9.27 3.61 5.98
C ARG A 320 9.55 2.16 6.27
N PHE A 321 8.68 1.56 7.06
CA PHE A 321 8.68 0.13 7.28
C PHE A 321 7.27 -0.40 7.44
N SER A 322 7.11 -1.69 7.17
CA SER A 322 5.95 -2.43 7.62
C SER A 322 6.36 -3.84 8.01
N PHE A 323 5.83 -4.37 9.10
CA PHE A 323 6.10 -5.75 9.52
C PHE A 323 4.81 -6.47 9.90
N ALA A 324 4.84 -7.80 9.76
CA ALA A 324 3.84 -8.72 10.28
C ALA A 324 4.53 -9.77 11.17
N ARG A 325 4.01 -9.99 12.37
CA ARG A 325 4.61 -10.85 13.39
C ARG A 325 3.62 -11.79 14.06
N ARG A 326 4.10 -12.96 14.48
CA ARG A 326 3.33 -13.99 15.19
C ARG A 326 3.72 -14.02 16.68
N PRO A 327 2.77 -14.11 17.63
CA PRO A 327 3.11 -14.33 19.04
C PRO A 327 3.68 -15.73 19.25
N LEU A 328 4.80 -15.82 19.97
CA LEU A 328 5.45 -17.08 20.35
C LEU A 328 4.61 -17.89 21.38
N GLY A 329 3.75 -17.22 22.14
CA GLY A 329 2.78 -17.87 23.04
C GLY A 329 1.71 -16.90 23.55
N PRO A 330 0.75 -17.38 24.36
CA PRO A 330 -0.33 -16.53 24.88
C PRO A 330 0.16 -15.34 25.71
N ALA A 331 1.22 -15.53 26.51
CA ALA A 331 1.80 -14.46 27.34
C ALA A 331 2.39 -13.30 26.52
N SER A 332 2.72 -13.50 25.23
CA SER A 332 3.26 -12.46 24.37
C SER A 332 2.36 -11.22 24.31
N VAL A 333 1.05 -11.44 24.15
CA VAL A 333 0.03 -10.38 23.99
C VAL A 333 -0.44 -9.78 25.33
N GLU A 334 0.02 -10.32 26.47
CA GLU A 334 -0.34 -9.82 27.81
C GLU A 334 0.63 -8.74 28.31
N TYR A 335 1.85 -8.70 27.76
CA TYR A 335 2.94 -7.86 28.26
C TYR A 335 2.85 -6.42 27.72
N LYS A 336 2.47 -5.47 28.59
CA LYS A 336 2.17 -4.05 28.25
C LYS A 336 3.24 -3.02 28.66
N SER A 337 4.40 -3.46 29.16
CA SER A 337 5.46 -2.52 29.58
C SER A 337 6.19 -1.92 28.39
N TYR A 338 6.34 -0.60 28.39
CA TYR A 338 7.12 0.16 27.40
C TYR A 338 8.56 -0.38 27.27
N LYS A 339 9.20 -0.77 28.39
CA LYS A 339 10.56 -1.32 28.40
C LYS A 339 10.73 -2.60 27.59
N GLY A 340 9.64 -3.30 27.29
CA GLY A 340 9.67 -4.61 26.62
C GLY A 340 10.20 -5.77 27.43
N SER A 341 10.16 -6.93 26.79
CA SER A 341 10.45 -8.21 27.42
C SER A 341 11.94 -8.54 27.34
N PRO A 342 12.55 -9.12 28.39
CA PRO A 342 13.95 -9.57 28.33
C PRO A 342 14.19 -10.73 27.34
N THR A 343 13.13 -11.32 26.78
CA THR A 343 13.19 -12.36 25.74
C THR A 343 12.18 -12.07 24.62
N PRO A 344 12.45 -12.49 23.37
CA PRO A 344 11.51 -12.33 22.26
C PRO A 344 10.11 -12.81 22.60
N ARG A 345 9.11 -11.99 22.28
CA ARG A 345 7.68 -12.30 22.42
C ARG A 345 7.05 -12.69 21.10
N TYR A 346 7.60 -12.18 19.99
CA TYR A 346 7.08 -12.40 18.66
C TYR A 346 8.17 -12.87 17.71
N GLU A 347 7.70 -13.41 16.60
CA GLU A 347 8.47 -13.93 15.49
C GLU A 347 8.07 -13.18 14.23
N CYS A 348 9.04 -12.64 13.49
CA CYS A 348 8.77 -11.93 12.24
C CYS A 348 8.34 -12.90 11.14
N THR A 349 7.24 -12.58 10.45
CA THR A 349 6.70 -13.38 9.35
C THR A 349 6.71 -12.65 8.02
N ALA A 350 6.69 -11.32 8.04
CA ALA A 350 6.91 -10.49 6.86
C ALA A 350 7.54 -9.14 7.25
N LEU A 351 8.37 -8.59 6.38
CA LEU A 351 8.98 -7.27 6.50
C LEU A 351 8.99 -6.55 5.14
N ALA A 352 8.57 -5.30 5.13
CA ALA A 352 8.82 -4.34 4.08
C ALA A 352 9.62 -3.16 4.64
N ALA A 353 10.68 -2.71 3.96
CA ALA A 353 11.48 -1.57 4.39
C ALA A 353 11.92 -0.70 3.21
N TYR A 354 12.01 0.61 3.45
CA TYR A 354 12.48 1.61 2.48
C TYR A 354 13.69 2.34 3.04
N PHE A 355 14.88 1.95 2.58
CA PHE A 355 16.16 2.53 2.97
C PHE A 355 16.38 3.86 2.23
N ALA A 356 16.73 4.89 3.01
CA ALA A 356 16.83 6.26 2.56
C ALA A 356 18.20 6.56 1.92
N GLU A 357 18.28 7.70 1.21
CA GLU A 357 19.42 8.05 0.38
C GLU A 357 20.17 9.31 0.86
N GLU A 358 19.52 10.18 1.63
CA GLU A 358 20.09 11.49 2.01
C GLU A 358 20.79 11.41 3.36
N GLY A 359 22.03 11.88 3.44
CA GLY A 359 22.83 11.86 4.66
C GLY A 359 24.29 12.19 4.36
N ASP A 360 25.18 11.28 4.75
CA ASP A 360 26.63 11.47 4.71
C ASP A 360 27.35 10.50 3.75
N GLU A 361 28.60 10.84 3.44
CA GLU A 361 29.51 10.09 2.55
C GLU A 361 30.06 8.79 3.20
N GLU A 362 29.77 8.56 4.49
CA GLU A 362 30.24 7.42 5.29
C GLU A 362 29.18 6.28 5.40
N LYS A 363 28.63 5.83 4.26
CA LYS A 363 27.63 4.76 4.26
C LYS A 363 28.27 3.37 4.40
N GLU A 364 27.98 2.69 5.50
CA GLU A 364 28.57 1.39 5.83
C GLU A 364 27.95 0.19 5.05
N PHE A 365 26.81 0.37 4.37
CA PHE A 365 26.29 -0.59 3.38
C PHE A 365 26.59 -0.12 1.95
N ASN A 366 27.12 -1.03 1.13
CA ASN A 366 27.39 -0.78 -0.28
C ASN A 366 26.17 -1.19 -1.14
N SER A 367 25.46 -2.26 -0.76
CA SER A 367 24.45 -2.87 -1.60
C SER A 367 23.15 -3.24 -0.86
N VAL A 368 22.07 -3.40 -1.63
CA VAL A 368 20.83 -4.00 -1.14
C VAL A 368 21.01 -5.48 -0.73
N LEU A 369 22.04 -6.15 -1.26
CA LEU A 369 22.35 -7.54 -0.90
C LEU A 369 22.94 -7.63 0.50
N ASP A 370 23.70 -6.62 0.94
CA ASP A 370 24.24 -6.54 2.30
C ASP A 370 23.09 -6.56 3.32
N VAL A 371 22.00 -5.83 3.02
CA VAL A 371 20.76 -5.83 3.83
C VAL A 371 20.06 -7.20 3.79
N VAL A 372 19.93 -7.82 2.61
CA VAL A 372 19.31 -9.16 2.48
C VAL A 372 20.10 -10.22 3.25
N ASP A 373 21.42 -10.16 3.21
CA ASP A 373 22.31 -11.07 3.92
C ASP A 373 22.31 -10.83 5.44
N TYR A 374 22.24 -9.56 5.85
CA TYR A 374 22.21 -9.16 7.26
C TYR A 374 20.91 -9.59 7.96
N LEU A 375 19.77 -9.44 7.29
CA LEU A 375 18.45 -9.73 7.87
C LEU A 375 18.14 -11.24 7.97
N GLU A 376 18.85 -12.10 7.25
CA GLU A 376 18.60 -13.56 7.25
C GLU A 376 18.76 -14.22 8.64
N PRO A 377 19.90 -14.07 9.35
CA PRO A 377 20.06 -14.65 10.68
C PRO A 377 19.07 -14.09 11.71
N CYS A 378 18.54 -12.88 11.50
CA CYS A 378 17.53 -12.27 12.36
C CYS A 378 16.13 -12.87 12.17
N PHE A 379 15.82 -13.44 11.01
CA PHE A 379 14.44 -13.72 10.59
C PHE A 379 14.26 -15.10 9.93
N LEU A 380 14.68 -16.14 10.65
CA LEU A 380 14.66 -17.56 10.21
C LEU A 380 13.29 -18.09 9.71
N THR A 381 12.19 -17.41 10.03
CA THR A 381 10.82 -17.82 9.68
C THR A 381 10.04 -16.80 8.83
N MET A 382 10.70 -15.76 8.33
CA MET A 382 10.07 -14.77 7.46
C MET A 382 9.77 -15.33 6.07
N LYS A 383 8.52 -15.12 5.64
CA LYS A 383 7.94 -15.63 4.39
C LYS A 383 7.86 -14.58 3.29
N GLU A 384 7.81 -13.30 3.65
CA GLU A 384 7.68 -12.20 2.71
C GLU A 384 8.66 -11.08 3.08
N LEU A 385 9.58 -10.77 2.17
CA LEU A 385 10.56 -9.70 2.33
C LEU A 385 10.44 -8.73 1.16
N ARG A 386 10.18 -7.46 1.46
CA ARG A 386 10.14 -6.37 0.47
C ARG A 386 11.21 -5.34 0.82
N ILE A 387 12.17 -5.12 -0.06
CA ILE A 387 13.20 -4.09 0.16
C ILE A 387 13.17 -3.07 -0.98
N ALA A 388 12.99 -1.81 -0.61
CA ALA A 388 13.34 -0.67 -1.44
C ALA A 388 14.64 -0.05 -0.93
N SER A 389 15.62 0.12 -1.80
CA SER A 389 16.78 0.98 -1.55
C SER A 389 16.87 1.99 -2.67
N ARG A 390 17.19 3.24 -2.34
CA ARG A 390 17.46 4.27 -3.35
C ARG A 390 18.92 4.42 -3.73
N ALA A 391 19.85 3.82 -2.99
CA ALA A 391 21.29 4.05 -3.07
C ALA A 391 21.85 3.93 -4.52
N PRO A 392 22.13 5.05 -5.21
CA PRO A 392 22.68 5.03 -6.56
C PRO A 392 24.21 5.01 -6.47
N GLY A 393 24.85 4.04 -7.12
CA GLY A 393 26.30 4.07 -7.38
C GLY A 393 27.21 3.30 -6.42
N LEU A 394 26.70 2.37 -5.60
CA LEU A 394 27.54 1.48 -4.76
C LEU A 394 27.27 -0.03 -4.91
N THR A 395 26.39 -0.44 -5.82
CA THR A 395 26.37 -1.86 -6.23
C THR A 395 27.71 -2.22 -6.87
N PRO A 396 28.48 -3.18 -6.32
CA PRO A 396 29.82 -3.53 -6.83
C PRO A 396 29.77 -4.37 -8.11
N HIS A 397 28.59 -4.52 -8.71
CA HIS A 397 28.31 -5.40 -9.84
C HIS A 397 28.46 -4.65 -11.15
N ASP A 398 29.15 -5.29 -12.09
CA ASP A 398 29.38 -4.76 -13.43
C ASP A 398 28.09 -4.83 -14.29
N ASP A 399 27.19 -5.79 -14.02
CA ASP A 399 25.94 -5.99 -14.76
C ASP A 399 24.78 -6.62 -13.93
N PHE A 400 23.59 -6.70 -14.53
CA PHE A 400 22.39 -7.27 -13.89
C PHE A 400 22.43 -8.80 -13.71
N VAL A 401 23.15 -9.54 -14.55
CA VAL A 401 23.34 -10.99 -14.42
C VAL A 401 24.15 -11.27 -13.16
N GLU A 402 25.26 -10.56 -12.95
CA GLU A 402 26.08 -10.66 -11.75
C GLU A 402 25.27 -10.30 -10.49
N PHE A 403 24.50 -9.20 -10.53
CA PHE A 403 23.60 -8.86 -9.43
C PHE A 403 22.59 -9.97 -9.11
N MET A 404 21.96 -10.58 -10.12
CA MET A 404 21.00 -11.67 -9.92
C MET A 404 21.67 -12.98 -9.43
N ASP A 405 22.92 -13.23 -9.81
CA ASP A 405 23.73 -14.34 -9.30
C ASP A 405 24.09 -14.11 -7.82
N CYS A 406 24.53 -12.91 -7.45
CA CYS A 406 24.79 -12.54 -6.06
C CYS A 406 23.51 -12.56 -5.21
N LEU A 407 22.39 -12.04 -5.72
CA LEU A 407 21.08 -12.15 -5.08
C LEU A 407 20.65 -13.61 -4.88
N SER A 408 20.91 -14.49 -5.85
CA SER A 408 20.66 -15.92 -5.72
C SER A 408 21.50 -16.54 -4.60
N CYS A 409 22.78 -16.17 -4.47
CA CYS A 409 23.63 -16.60 -3.36
C CYS A 409 23.07 -16.15 -1.99
N SER A 410 22.62 -14.90 -1.87
CA SER A 410 21.96 -14.39 -0.65
C SER A 410 20.66 -15.15 -0.34
N LEU A 411 19.77 -15.28 -1.32
CA LEU A 411 18.47 -15.96 -1.16
C LEU A 411 18.57 -17.48 -0.96
N THR A 412 19.75 -18.08 -1.17
CA THR A 412 20.03 -19.48 -0.80
C THR A 412 19.97 -19.69 0.72
N LYS A 413 20.27 -18.65 1.52
CA LYS A 413 20.27 -18.73 2.99
C LYS A 413 18.84 -18.84 3.53
N TRP A 414 17.95 -17.98 3.04
CA TRP A 414 16.54 -17.82 3.37
C TRP A 414 15.65 -19.08 3.16
N LYS A 415 15.57 -19.99 4.14
CA LYS A 415 14.95 -21.32 3.96
C LYS A 415 13.43 -21.36 3.80
N VAL A 416 12.69 -20.32 4.20
CA VAL A 416 11.21 -20.31 4.16
C VAL A 416 10.61 -19.10 3.44
N LEU A 417 11.43 -18.31 2.74
CA LEU A 417 10.98 -17.13 2.03
C LEU A 417 10.14 -17.55 0.81
N GLN A 418 8.86 -17.15 0.81
CA GLN A 418 7.89 -17.44 -0.25
C GLN A 418 7.76 -16.29 -1.25
N ARG A 419 7.96 -15.04 -0.78
CA ARG A 419 7.86 -13.82 -1.59
C ARG A 419 9.06 -12.92 -1.38
N PHE A 420 9.66 -12.45 -2.47
CA PHE A 420 10.69 -11.42 -2.44
C PHE A 420 10.33 -10.28 -3.40
N SER A 421 10.15 -9.07 -2.88
CA SER A 421 9.93 -7.86 -3.69
C SER A 421 11.12 -6.93 -3.58
N LEU A 422 11.66 -6.49 -4.70
CA LEU A 422 12.83 -5.61 -4.77
C LEU A 422 12.48 -4.34 -5.54
N HIS A 423 12.73 -3.17 -4.93
CA HIS A 423 12.90 -1.92 -5.64
C HIS A 423 14.34 -1.45 -5.47
N THR A 424 15.03 -1.34 -6.60
CA THR A 424 16.32 -0.67 -6.71
C THR A 424 16.27 0.15 -7.99
N PRO A 425 16.44 1.48 -7.95
CA PRO A 425 16.37 2.31 -9.13
C PRO A 425 17.64 2.09 -9.96
N LEU A 426 17.59 1.13 -10.89
CA LEU A 426 18.67 0.83 -11.83
C LEU A 426 18.79 1.88 -12.95
N SER A 427 18.36 3.12 -12.67
CA SER A 427 18.30 4.25 -13.58
C SER A 427 19.63 5.03 -13.68
N TRP A 428 20.72 4.49 -13.13
CA TRP A 428 22.07 4.97 -13.42
C TRP A 428 22.60 4.34 -14.73
N PRO A 429 23.25 5.12 -15.61
CA PRO A 429 23.38 4.80 -17.03
C PRO A 429 24.49 3.78 -17.37
N GLN A 430 24.68 2.74 -16.55
CA GLN A 430 25.81 1.80 -16.66
C GLN A 430 25.41 0.31 -16.69
N TRP A 431 24.20 -0.06 -16.27
CA TRP A 431 23.77 -1.47 -16.28
C TRP A 431 23.24 -1.88 -17.66
N GLU A 432 24.15 -2.46 -18.45
CA GLU A 432 23.85 -3.27 -19.64
C GLU A 432 23.47 -4.71 -19.22
N TRP A 433 22.86 -5.49 -20.11
CA TRP A 433 22.59 -6.93 -19.87
C TRP A 433 23.82 -7.84 -20.12
N THR A 434 25.02 -7.26 -20.20
CA THR A 434 26.22 -7.88 -20.80
C THR A 434 27.01 -8.75 -19.83
N GLY A 435 26.49 -9.94 -19.54
CA GLY A 435 27.26 -11.00 -18.89
C GLY A 435 28.54 -11.37 -19.68
N PRO A 436 29.46 -12.18 -19.09
CA PRO A 436 30.82 -12.43 -19.59
C PRO A 436 30.97 -13.18 -20.93
N TYR A 437 29.88 -13.30 -21.71
CA TYR A 437 29.81 -13.96 -23.01
C TYR A 437 29.51 -13.01 -24.18
N THR A 438 29.27 -11.71 -23.93
CA THR A 438 29.11 -10.70 -24.97
C THR A 438 30.30 -9.76 -24.99
N GLU A 439 31.22 -9.95 -25.95
CA GLU A 439 32.24 -8.95 -26.26
C GLU A 439 31.54 -7.62 -26.57
N TRP A 440 31.83 -6.57 -25.79
CA TRP A 440 31.26 -5.24 -26.00
C TRP A 440 31.71 -4.71 -27.36
N HIS A 441 30.78 -4.72 -28.31
CA HIS A 441 31.01 -4.29 -29.68
C HIS A 441 30.31 -2.95 -29.91
N PRO A 442 31.03 -1.81 -29.86
CA PRO A 442 30.44 -0.51 -30.14
C PRO A 442 29.86 -0.52 -31.57
N GLY A 443 28.54 -0.42 -31.67
CA GLY A 443 27.77 -0.55 -32.91
C GLY A 443 26.78 -1.73 -32.95
N ARG A 444 26.91 -2.74 -32.07
CA ARG A 444 25.91 -3.84 -31.98
C ARG A 444 24.80 -3.59 -30.97
N THR A 445 25.07 -2.89 -29.87
CA THR A 445 24.05 -2.59 -28.85
C THR A 445 22.95 -1.72 -29.42
N VAL A 446 21.70 -2.13 -29.21
CA VAL A 446 20.51 -1.36 -29.54
C VAL A 446 20.13 -0.55 -28.31
N PRO A 447 20.03 0.80 -28.42
CA PRO A 447 19.58 1.64 -27.31
C PRO A 447 18.26 1.13 -26.72
N PHE A 448 18.05 1.34 -25.43
CA PHE A 448 16.94 0.85 -24.60
C PHE A 448 16.77 -0.68 -24.50
N LEU A 449 16.83 -1.45 -25.59
CA LEU A 449 16.67 -2.92 -25.55
C LEU A 449 17.77 -3.58 -24.71
N ASP A 450 19.03 -3.21 -24.97
CA ASP A 450 20.20 -3.80 -24.31
C ASP A 450 20.55 -3.11 -22.97
N ILE A 451 19.66 -2.26 -22.44
CA ILE A 451 19.81 -1.57 -21.17
C ILE A 451 18.76 -2.10 -20.18
N VAL A 452 19.16 -2.25 -18.91
CA VAL A 452 18.32 -2.79 -17.83
C VAL A 452 17.21 -1.80 -17.41
N SER A 453 17.43 -0.50 -17.65
CA SER A 453 16.38 0.52 -17.58
C SER A 453 15.42 0.41 -18.79
N PRO A 454 14.09 0.26 -18.58
CA PRO A 454 13.11 0.21 -19.66
C PRO A 454 12.99 1.57 -20.37
N PRO A 455 12.42 1.62 -21.59
CA PRO A 455 12.13 2.85 -22.33
C PRO A 455 10.97 3.64 -21.67
N ALA A 456 11.25 4.16 -20.49
CA ALA A 456 10.29 4.75 -19.57
C ALA A 456 9.80 6.15 -20.02
N PHE A 457 9.07 6.77 -19.11
CA PHE A 457 8.20 7.90 -19.32
C PHE A 457 8.91 9.18 -19.80
N THR A 458 8.41 9.78 -20.89
CA THR A 458 8.80 11.16 -21.28
C THR A 458 7.97 12.22 -20.58
N THR A 459 6.77 11.85 -20.12
CA THR A 459 5.88 12.66 -19.29
C THR A 459 5.13 11.71 -18.35
N PRO A 460 4.77 12.12 -17.11
CA PRO A 460 4.11 11.24 -16.16
C PRO A 460 2.90 10.48 -16.73
N GLY A 461 2.91 9.16 -16.58
CA GLY A 461 1.89 8.23 -17.05
C GLY A 461 1.86 7.97 -18.55
N LYS A 462 2.85 8.45 -19.34
CA LYS A 462 3.00 8.14 -20.77
C LYS A 462 4.41 7.64 -21.11
N PRO A 463 4.56 6.36 -21.50
CA PRO A 463 5.82 5.83 -22.01
C PRO A 463 6.30 6.59 -23.25
N ARG A 464 7.59 6.43 -23.58
CA ARG A 464 8.19 7.00 -24.78
C ARG A 464 7.66 6.30 -26.03
N THR A 465 7.27 7.05 -27.06
CA THR A 465 6.94 6.48 -28.38
C THR A 465 8.19 6.30 -29.23
N LEU A 466 8.11 5.47 -30.29
CA LEU A 466 9.23 5.28 -31.22
C LEU A 466 9.57 6.60 -31.94
N ALA A 467 8.57 7.39 -32.37
CA ALA A 467 8.79 8.71 -32.97
C ALA A 467 9.61 9.63 -32.04
N GLN A 468 9.30 9.66 -30.74
CA GLN A 468 10.03 10.45 -29.73
C GLN A 468 11.44 9.92 -29.43
N LEU A 469 11.68 8.62 -29.59
CA LEU A 469 13.01 8.04 -29.46
C LEU A 469 13.87 8.42 -30.67
N CYS A 470 13.34 8.25 -31.88
CA CYS A 470 14.04 8.47 -33.14
C CYS A 470 14.57 9.90 -33.32
N THR A 471 13.96 10.93 -32.70
CA THR A 471 14.48 12.31 -32.76
C THR A 471 15.89 12.49 -32.19
N ALA A 472 16.39 11.52 -31.41
CA ALA A 472 17.71 11.56 -30.78
C ALA A 472 18.81 10.80 -31.56
N TYR A 473 18.47 10.13 -32.67
CA TYR A 473 19.36 9.20 -33.38
C TYR A 473 19.46 9.51 -34.87
N SER A 474 20.54 9.06 -35.52
CA SER A 474 20.70 9.17 -36.97
C SER A 474 19.85 8.14 -37.73
N ASP A 475 19.53 8.38 -39.01
CA ASP A 475 18.73 7.47 -39.85
C ASP A 475 19.22 6.01 -39.83
N ALA A 476 20.54 5.80 -39.78
CA ALA A 476 21.15 4.47 -39.72
C ALA A 476 20.91 3.78 -38.37
N GLU A 477 20.90 4.53 -37.27
CA GLU A 477 20.58 4.04 -35.93
C GLU A 477 19.07 3.82 -35.76
N VAL A 478 18.23 4.72 -36.30
CA VAL A 478 16.78 4.57 -36.35
C VAL A 478 16.40 3.29 -37.09
N LYS A 479 17.01 3.02 -38.25
CA LYS A 479 16.82 1.75 -38.95
C LYS A 479 17.20 0.56 -38.05
N ARG A 480 18.39 0.59 -37.44
CA ARG A 480 18.85 -0.48 -36.54
C ARG A 480 17.90 -0.72 -35.34
N ILE A 481 17.34 0.34 -34.76
CA ILE A 481 16.33 0.27 -33.69
C ILE A 481 15.04 -0.38 -34.21
N THR A 482 14.57 0.05 -35.38
CA THR A 482 13.34 -0.48 -36.02
C THR A 482 13.48 -1.98 -36.36
N ASP A 483 14.61 -2.36 -36.96
CA ASP A 483 14.93 -3.75 -37.30
C ASP A 483 15.02 -4.63 -36.02
N ALA A 484 15.56 -4.09 -34.93
CA ALA A 484 15.63 -4.78 -33.64
C ALA A 484 14.28 -4.91 -32.93
N ILE A 485 13.40 -3.90 -33.03
CA ILE A 485 12.01 -3.99 -32.53
C ILE A 485 11.25 -5.08 -33.27
N ARG A 486 11.37 -5.16 -34.61
CA ARG A 486 10.79 -6.25 -35.40
C ARG A 486 11.32 -7.61 -34.97
N PHE A 487 12.63 -7.74 -34.78
CA PHE A 487 13.25 -8.98 -34.31
C PHE A 487 12.73 -9.41 -32.94
N ALA A 488 12.70 -8.50 -31.96
CA ALA A 488 12.21 -8.78 -30.61
C ALA A 488 10.72 -9.18 -30.59
N LEU A 489 9.89 -8.54 -31.42
CA LEU A 489 8.45 -8.82 -31.52
C LEU A 489 8.09 -9.92 -32.53
N CYS A 490 9.08 -10.56 -33.17
CA CYS A 490 8.89 -11.57 -34.23
C CYS A 490 7.99 -11.10 -35.38
N LEU A 491 8.17 -9.85 -35.84
CA LEU A 491 7.44 -9.25 -36.95
C LEU A 491 8.21 -9.40 -38.27
N ASP A 492 7.48 -9.57 -39.38
CA ASP A 492 8.07 -9.57 -40.73
C ASP A 492 8.58 -8.16 -41.13
N ASP A 493 9.61 -8.10 -41.98
CA ASP A 493 10.29 -6.86 -42.40
C ASP A 493 9.36 -5.82 -43.05
N ASP A 494 8.26 -6.26 -43.67
CA ASP A 494 7.28 -5.42 -44.36
C ASP A 494 6.15 -4.91 -43.46
N VAL A 495 6.06 -5.39 -42.22
CA VAL A 495 5.10 -4.87 -41.23
C VAL A 495 5.49 -3.44 -40.84
N PRO A 496 4.60 -2.44 -41.03
CA PRO A 496 4.83 -1.09 -40.54
C PRO A 496 4.70 -1.08 -39.01
N LEU A 497 5.64 -0.43 -38.33
CA LEU A 497 5.50 -0.12 -36.91
C LEU A 497 4.65 1.15 -36.76
N ASP A 498 3.78 1.19 -35.76
CA ASP A 498 3.10 2.43 -35.37
C ASP A 498 4.05 3.26 -34.51
N GLU A 499 4.64 4.30 -35.09
CA GLU A 499 5.66 5.11 -34.41
C GLU A 499 5.09 5.93 -33.23
N ASP A 500 3.77 6.13 -33.19
CA ASP A 500 3.05 6.87 -32.14
C ASP A 500 2.44 5.95 -31.07
N ASP A 501 2.53 4.62 -31.20
CA ASP A 501 2.06 3.67 -30.19
C ASP A 501 2.91 3.77 -28.90
N PRO A 502 2.31 4.15 -27.75
CA PRO A 502 3.03 4.23 -26.48
C PRO A 502 3.36 2.86 -25.86
N GLU A 503 2.81 1.74 -26.35
CA GLU A 503 3.17 0.42 -25.85
C GLU A 503 4.34 -0.21 -26.62
N LEU A 504 4.57 0.14 -27.88
CA LEU A 504 5.51 -0.52 -28.79
C LEU A 504 6.91 -0.71 -28.20
N LEU A 505 7.51 0.34 -27.63
CA LEU A 505 8.87 0.24 -27.06
C LEU A 505 8.91 -0.64 -25.80
N MET A 506 7.88 -0.57 -24.96
CA MET A 506 7.77 -1.38 -23.74
C MET A 506 7.51 -2.85 -24.07
N GLN A 507 6.67 -3.16 -25.08
CA GLN A 507 6.44 -4.52 -25.56
C GLN A 507 7.71 -5.12 -26.18
N ALA A 508 8.45 -4.35 -26.98
CA ALA A 508 9.73 -4.80 -27.56
C ALA A 508 10.78 -5.08 -26.47
N TRP A 509 10.85 -4.23 -25.44
CA TRP A 509 11.73 -4.41 -24.29
C TRP A 509 11.32 -5.61 -23.42
N GLU A 510 10.03 -5.83 -23.16
CA GLU A 510 9.50 -7.03 -22.49
C GLU A 510 9.91 -8.28 -23.28
N ALA A 511 9.66 -8.30 -24.60
CA ALA A 511 9.94 -9.47 -25.45
C ALA A 511 11.44 -9.83 -25.52
N HIS A 512 12.31 -8.83 -25.70
CA HIS A 512 13.78 -9.01 -25.74
C HIS A 512 14.32 -9.57 -24.43
N ASN A 513 13.92 -8.98 -23.30
CA ASN A 513 14.54 -9.26 -22.00
C ASN A 513 13.85 -10.40 -21.22
N ASN A 514 12.59 -10.74 -21.51
CA ASN A 514 11.84 -11.76 -20.79
C ASN A 514 12.55 -13.12 -20.74
N THR A 515 13.22 -13.54 -21.82
CA THR A 515 13.93 -14.83 -21.84
C THR A 515 15.13 -14.84 -20.89
N LEU A 516 15.88 -13.74 -20.80
CA LEU A 516 17.02 -13.59 -19.91
C LEU A 516 16.56 -13.52 -18.45
N VAL A 517 15.61 -12.64 -18.14
CA VAL A 517 15.10 -12.47 -16.77
C VAL A 517 14.41 -13.74 -16.28
N ALA A 518 13.61 -14.42 -17.12
CA ALA A 518 13.02 -15.71 -16.77
C ALA A 518 14.07 -16.77 -16.41
N ARG A 519 15.22 -16.79 -17.10
CA ARG A 519 16.33 -17.71 -16.77
C ARG A 519 16.93 -17.39 -15.40
N LEU A 520 17.17 -16.11 -15.11
CA LEU A 520 17.75 -15.65 -13.84
C LEU A 520 16.78 -15.89 -12.66
N VAL A 521 15.50 -15.57 -12.82
CA VAL A 521 14.45 -15.87 -11.82
C VAL A 521 14.30 -17.38 -11.61
N ARG A 522 14.44 -18.21 -12.66
CA ARG A 522 14.43 -19.68 -12.52
C ARG A 522 15.64 -20.18 -11.73
N GLN A 523 16.81 -19.59 -11.92
CA GLN A 523 18.02 -19.93 -11.16
C GLN A 523 17.87 -19.55 -9.68
N LEU A 524 17.43 -18.33 -9.40
CA LEU A 524 17.09 -17.83 -8.06
C LEU A 524 16.05 -18.75 -7.36
N ALA A 525 14.99 -19.14 -8.08
CA ALA A 525 13.98 -20.09 -7.59
C ALA A 525 14.48 -21.54 -7.43
N SER A 526 15.60 -21.91 -8.06
CA SER A 526 16.19 -23.24 -7.92
C SER A 526 17.03 -23.37 -6.65
N VAL A 527 17.65 -22.28 -6.20
CA VAL A 527 18.46 -22.25 -4.96
C VAL A 527 17.63 -21.92 -3.71
N ASN A 528 16.46 -21.29 -3.88
CA ASN A 528 15.46 -21.14 -2.82
C ASN A 528 14.22 -22.03 -3.10
N PRO A 529 14.06 -23.19 -2.42
CA PRO A 529 12.95 -24.11 -2.68
C PRO A 529 11.56 -23.66 -2.24
N GLN A 530 11.46 -22.60 -1.44
CA GLN A 530 10.17 -22.10 -0.93
C GLN A 530 9.67 -20.85 -1.68
N LEU A 531 10.51 -20.22 -2.48
CA LEU A 531 10.11 -19.04 -3.25
C LEU A 531 9.03 -19.39 -4.29
N GLU A 532 7.93 -18.64 -4.23
CA GLU A 532 6.73 -18.75 -5.05
C GLU A 532 6.56 -17.51 -5.95
N GLU A 533 6.93 -16.32 -5.46
CA GLU A 533 6.75 -15.05 -6.16
C GLU A 533 7.99 -14.14 -6.03
N PHE A 534 8.36 -13.48 -7.12
CA PHE A 534 9.44 -12.48 -7.18
C PHE A 534 8.93 -11.23 -7.89
N ASP A 535 8.95 -10.08 -7.20
CA ASP A 535 8.60 -8.78 -7.79
C ASP A 535 9.88 -7.95 -7.98
N TRP A 536 10.07 -7.43 -9.18
CA TRP A 536 11.11 -6.44 -9.44
C TRP A 536 10.47 -5.14 -9.91
N TYR A 537 10.52 -4.14 -9.05
CA TYR A 537 10.16 -2.76 -9.35
C TYR A 537 11.37 -2.10 -10.00
N VAL A 538 11.29 -1.95 -11.33
CA VAL A 538 12.37 -1.42 -12.16
C VAL A 538 12.44 0.10 -12.08
N LEU A 539 11.27 0.73 -11.86
CA LEU A 539 11.08 2.16 -11.65
C LEU A 539 9.95 2.36 -10.65
N ASP A 540 10.12 3.26 -9.67
CA ASP A 540 9.06 3.76 -8.80
C ASP A 540 9.35 5.23 -8.43
N ASP A 541 8.95 6.14 -9.32
CA ASP A 541 9.22 7.57 -9.25
C ASP A 541 8.13 8.30 -8.41
N PRO A 542 8.52 9.24 -7.50
CA PRO A 542 7.63 10.24 -6.91
C PRO A 542 6.61 10.92 -7.85
N SER A 543 6.87 11.00 -9.16
CA SER A 543 5.92 11.51 -10.16
C SER A 543 4.65 10.65 -10.31
N GLY A 544 4.72 9.38 -9.91
CA GLY A 544 3.69 8.36 -10.10
C GLY A 544 3.97 7.36 -11.22
N ASP A 545 5.20 7.34 -11.72
CA ASP A 545 5.64 6.42 -12.76
C ASP A 545 6.24 5.16 -12.13
N THR A 546 5.53 4.04 -12.28
CA THR A 546 5.96 2.73 -11.78
C THR A 546 6.10 1.74 -12.94
N VAL A 547 7.16 0.92 -12.92
CA VAL A 547 7.33 -0.26 -13.78
C VAL A 547 7.60 -1.47 -12.89
N LEU A 548 6.70 -2.46 -12.94
CA LEU A 548 6.75 -3.67 -12.14
C LEU A 548 6.85 -4.90 -13.05
N TRP A 549 7.86 -5.73 -12.82
CA TRP A 549 7.94 -7.07 -13.37
C TRP A 549 7.61 -8.10 -12.28
N HIS A 550 6.39 -8.61 -12.30
CA HIS A 550 5.93 -9.67 -11.39
C HIS A 550 6.24 -11.05 -11.97
N TRP A 551 6.81 -11.95 -11.17
CA TRP A 551 7.16 -13.31 -11.57
C TRP A 551 6.55 -14.35 -10.64
N LYS A 552 5.81 -15.31 -11.24
CA LYS A 552 5.21 -16.44 -10.52
C LYS A 552 5.93 -17.75 -10.83
N ILE A 553 6.39 -18.42 -9.79
CA ILE A 553 7.18 -19.65 -9.83
C ILE A 553 6.25 -20.85 -9.63
N TYR A 554 6.31 -21.83 -10.54
CA TYR A 554 5.52 -23.06 -10.44
C TYR A 554 6.46 -24.25 -10.26
N ARG A 555 6.21 -25.09 -9.26
CA ARG A 555 7.01 -26.28 -8.95
C ARG A 555 6.26 -27.57 -9.30
N GLN A 556 7.00 -28.65 -9.48
CA GLN A 556 6.45 -30.02 -9.50
C GLN A 556 6.35 -30.55 -8.06
N ASP A 557 5.75 -31.74 -7.89
CA ASP A 557 5.58 -32.38 -6.58
C ASP A 557 6.91 -32.71 -5.86
N ASP A 558 8.03 -32.75 -6.60
CA ASP A 558 9.39 -32.92 -6.06
C ASP A 558 10.07 -31.61 -5.62
N GLY A 559 9.39 -30.46 -5.78
CA GLY A 559 9.91 -29.12 -5.48
C GLY A 559 10.73 -28.46 -6.60
N ALA A 560 11.03 -29.18 -7.69
CA ALA A 560 11.79 -28.64 -8.82
C ALA A 560 10.98 -27.57 -9.58
N VAL A 561 11.64 -26.50 -10.01
CA VAL A 561 11.00 -25.42 -10.77
C VAL A 561 10.59 -25.93 -12.15
N SER A 562 9.28 -26.05 -12.38
CA SER A 562 8.70 -26.49 -13.66
C SER A 562 8.72 -25.38 -14.71
N ARG A 563 8.23 -24.19 -14.33
CA ARG A 563 8.16 -22.98 -15.14
C ARG A 563 8.17 -21.74 -14.23
N VAL A 564 8.60 -20.62 -14.78
CA VAL A 564 8.36 -19.27 -14.23
C VAL A 564 7.56 -18.50 -15.26
N LEU A 565 6.59 -17.69 -14.82
CA LEU A 565 5.78 -16.84 -15.68
C LEU A 565 5.93 -15.39 -15.23
N GLY A 566 6.51 -14.56 -16.08
CA GLY A 566 6.65 -13.12 -15.87
C GLY A 566 5.46 -12.35 -16.45
N HIS A 567 5.17 -11.20 -15.86
CA HIS A 567 4.22 -10.21 -16.36
C HIS A 567 4.79 -8.82 -16.10
N LEU A 568 5.14 -8.09 -17.15
CA LEU A 568 5.49 -6.68 -17.03
C LEU A 568 4.22 -5.81 -17.00
N ALA A 569 4.24 -4.81 -16.13
CA ALA A 569 3.23 -3.77 -16.02
C ALA A 569 3.90 -2.41 -15.81
N TRP A 570 3.26 -1.35 -16.30
CA TRP A 570 3.74 0.02 -16.16
C TRP A 570 2.55 0.99 -16.11
N THR A 571 2.71 2.16 -15.49
CA THR A 571 1.69 3.21 -15.49
C THR A 571 1.21 3.50 -16.92
N GLY A 572 -0.10 3.47 -17.16
CA GLY A 572 -0.69 3.73 -18.47
C GLY A 572 -0.76 2.54 -19.43
N CYS A 573 -0.31 1.33 -19.07
CA CYS A 573 -0.43 0.17 -19.95
C CYS A 573 -1.88 -0.35 -20.06
N GLY A 574 -2.24 -0.93 -21.22
CA GLY A 574 -3.56 -1.50 -21.48
C GLY A 574 -3.95 -2.68 -20.59
N ARG A 575 -2.99 -3.27 -19.85
CA ARG A 575 -3.24 -4.31 -18.82
C ARG A 575 -3.67 -3.70 -17.47
N GLY A 576 -3.41 -2.41 -17.24
CA GLY A 576 -3.73 -1.65 -16.03
C GLY A 576 -2.50 -1.31 -15.19
N ASP A 577 -2.49 -0.11 -14.61
CA ASP A 577 -1.38 0.43 -13.81
C ASP A 577 -0.95 -0.56 -12.70
N PRO A 578 0.36 -0.81 -12.51
CA PRO A 578 0.85 -1.53 -11.34
C PRO A 578 0.68 -0.65 -10.08
N PRO A 579 0.54 -1.26 -8.88
CA PRO A 579 0.79 -0.54 -7.63
C PRO A 579 2.26 -0.07 -7.59
N PRO A 580 2.63 0.97 -6.81
CA PRO A 580 4.03 1.34 -6.59
C PRO A 580 4.73 0.26 -5.78
N PHE A 581 5.98 0.47 -5.39
CA PHE A 581 6.60 -0.38 -4.39
C PHE A 581 5.82 -0.30 -3.06
N PRO A 582 5.19 -1.40 -2.60
CA PRO A 582 4.37 -1.37 -1.40
C PRO A 582 5.27 -1.58 -0.19
N VAL A 583 5.46 -0.54 0.61
CA VAL A 583 6.02 -0.67 1.97
C VAL A 583 4.93 -1.20 2.92
N TYR A 584 4.27 -2.28 2.52
CA TYR A 584 3.12 -2.90 3.17
C TYR A 584 3.29 -4.42 3.18
N VAL A 585 2.87 -5.04 4.28
CA VAL A 585 2.74 -6.50 4.41
C VAL A 585 1.38 -6.85 5.01
N GLY A 586 1.00 -8.12 5.01
CA GLY A 586 -0.23 -8.59 5.65
C GLY A 586 -1.50 -7.93 5.12
N GLN A 587 -2.42 -7.59 6.01
CA GLN A 587 -3.74 -7.04 5.69
C GLN A 587 -3.65 -5.72 4.90
N GLU A 588 -2.63 -4.89 5.13
CA GLU A 588 -2.44 -3.63 4.40
C GLU A 588 -1.99 -3.87 2.95
N SER A 589 -1.19 -4.91 2.70
CA SER A 589 -0.79 -5.31 1.35
C SER A 589 -1.98 -5.85 0.56
N ASP A 590 -2.79 -6.72 1.17
CA ASP A 590 -4.04 -7.23 0.58
C ASP A 590 -5.02 -6.10 0.23
N CYS A 591 -5.14 -5.08 1.09
CA CYS A 591 -5.95 -3.90 0.81
C CYS A 591 -5.40 -3.10 -0.38
N ALA A 592 -4.09 -2.83 -0.42
CA ALA A 592 -3.47 -2.09 -1.52
C ALA A 592 -3.62 -2.81 -2.88
N LEU A 593 -3.41 -4.13 -2.93
CA LEU A 593 -3.59 -4.95 -4.14
C LEU A 593 -5.03 -5.00 -4.64
N ARG A 594 -5.99 -5.09 -3.72
CA ARG A 594 -7.43 -5.04 -4.03
C ARG A 594 -7.83 -3.68 -4.61
N ASP A 595 -7.32 -2.59 -4.02
CA ASP A 595 -7.67 -1.23 -4.40
C ASP A 595 -6.98 -0.82 -5.73
N ALA A 596 -5.82 -1.42 -6.06
CA ALA A 596 -5.16 -1.37 -7.37
C ALA A 596 -5.91 -2.15 -8.49
N GLY A 597 -7.12 -2.66 -8.22
CA GLY A 597 -8.02 -3.19 -9.24
C GLY A 597 -7.95 -4.70 -9.49
N GLY A 598 -7.14 -5.45 -8.72
CA GLY A 598 -7.16 -6.91 -8.72
C GLY A 598 -6.74 -7.58 -10.03
N VAL A 599 -5.91 -6.92 -10.85
CA VAL A 599 -5.27 -7.54 -12.03
C VAL A 599 -4.17 -8.53 -11.59
N TYR A 600 -3.63 -8.36 -10.38
CA TYR A 600 -2.46 -9.06 -9.85
C TYR A 600 -2.77 -10.11 -8.77
N SER A 601 -4.00 -10.67 -8.74
CA SER A 601 -4.46 -11.66 -7.74
C SER A 601 -4.83 -13.02 -8.35
#